data_AF-W4LY08-F1
#
_entry.id   AF-W4LY08-F1
#
_cell.length_a   1.000
_cell.length_b   1.000
_cell.length_c   1.000
_cell.angle_alpha   90.00
_cell.angle_beta   90.00
_cell.angle_gamma   90.00
#
_symmetry.space_group_name_H-M   'P 1'
#
loop_
_entity.id
_entity.type
_entity.pdbx_description
1 polymer ?
#
loop_
_entity_poly.entity_id
_entity_poly.type
_entity_poly.pdbx_seq_one_letter_code
_entity_poly.pdbx_strand_id
1 'polypeptide(L)'
;MLPADIDEPLLIDAHLRKEWGTWKTGLGLQMGVMNPPFSLEHNGPAWTPRYTLSPSVLNSWLWEEGRLVGLEIEWWRTVASGWRVNLLGGMGFGPDQFGHLLAVRGWVYSDFLSGINSNLPLPNSDPDVPVFDERDHRPAVYFWLTLRDPHKLGSLRLGYFDNLGDQSTFGVWHTRLGTVGLTLHPFSKLDIITQYMIGEALHDPCPCDVRFQAVYVLLSLHHRGHRLSARYDWFRTRDLDRPPDYRDRGDGVTLAYLFEVGLHHRFAVEYIVVDSHHDQPFNAEPSSDGWQVSYRFRY
;
A
#
# COMPACT_ATOMS: atom_id res chain seq x y z
N MET A 1 -19.46 -2.61 14.03
CA MET A 1 -20.48 -2.97 13.04
C MET A 1 -19.76 -3.80 12.00
N LEU A 2 -20.12 -5.07 11.78
CA LEU A 2 -19.50 -5.84 10.69
C LEU A 2 -19.96 -5.19 9.36
N PRO A 3 -19.07 -4.95 8.38
CA PRO A 3 -19.46 -4.37 7.10
C PRO A 3 -20.51 -5.26 6.42
N ALA A 4 -21.45 -4.64 5.71
CA ALA A 4 -22.57 -5.33 5.04
C ALA A 4 -22.15 -6.21 3.84
N ASP A 5 -20.86 -6.22 3.48
CA ASP A 5 -20.33 -6.79 2.22
C ASP A 5 -19.77 -8.22 2.32
N ILE A 6 -20.07 -8.99 3.37
CA ILE A 6 -19.48 -10.35 3.56
C ILE A 6 -20.00 -11.36 2.51
N ASP A 7 -21.07 -11.05 1.78
CA ASP A 7 -21.74 -12.01 0.88
C ASP A 7 -21.41 -11.86 -0.62
N GLU A 8 -20.70 -10.80 -1.04
CA GLU A 8 -20.32 -10.60 -2.45
C GLU A 8 -18.84 -10.93 -2.72
N PRO A 9 -18.51 -11.65 -3.81
CA PRO A 9 -17.12 -11.90 -4.16
C PRO A 9 -16.41 -10.58 -4.49
N LEU A 10 -15.28 -10.33 -3.82
CA LEU A 10 -14.43 -9.17 -4.10
C LEU A 10 -13.57 -9.42 -5.34
N LEU A 11 -13.66 -8.51 -6.31
CA LEU A 11 -12.79 -8.50 -7.48
C LEU A 11 -11.51 -7.73 -7.16
N ILE A 12 -10.48 -8.45 -6.72
CA ILE A 12 -9.18 -7.88 -6.32
C ILE A 12 -8.30 -7.54 -7.53
N ASP A 13 -8.29 -8.42 -8.53
CA ASP A 13 -7.38 -8.34 -9.66
C ASP A 13 -7.96 -9.14 -10.84
N ALA A 14 -7.94 -8.55 -12.03
CA ALA A 14 -8.31 -9.20 -13.28
C ALA A 14 -7.65 -8.47 -14.45
N HIS A 15 -6.58 -9.05 -14.99
CA HIS A 15 -5.82 -8.43 -16.06
C HIS A 15 -5.38 -9.43 -17.13
N LEU A 16 -5.12 -8.89 -18.33
CA LEU A 16 -4.42 -9.56 -19.40
C LEU A 16 -3.03 -8.95 -19.52
N ARG A 17 -2.00 -9.81 -19.52
CA ARG A 17 -0.61 -9.39 -19.67
C ARG A 17 0.04 -10.11 -20.85
N LYS A 18 0.76 -9.35 -21.67
CA LYS A 18 1.58 -9.86 -22.77
C LYS A 18 2.99 -9.32 -22.65
N GLU A 19 3.96 -10.23 -22.75
CA GLU A 19 5.38 -9.90 -22.67
C GLU A 19 6.10 -10.27 -23.96
N TRP A 20 7.08 -9.45 -24.32
CA TRP A 20 7.98 -9.66 -25.44
C TRP A 20 9.43 -9.53 -24.98
N GLY A 21 10.31 -10.37 -25.50
CA GLY A 21 11.75 -10.29 -25.27
C GLY A 21 12.29 -11.47 -24.47
N THR A 22 13.29 -11.20 -23.64
CA THR A 22 14.06 -12.19 -22.87
C THR A 22 14.17 -11.74 -21.41
N TRP A 23 14.75 -12.59 -20.57
CA TRP A 23 15.07 -12.22 -19.19
C TRP A 23 16.01 -11.01 -19.06
N LYS A 24 16.83 -10.74 -20.10
CA LYS A 24 17.76 -9.59 -20.12
C LYS A 24 17.11 -8.31 -20.60
N THR A 25 16.15 -8.37 -21.51
CA THR A 25 15.55 -7.17 -22.09
C THR A 25 14.19 -7.51 -22.66
N GLY A 26 13.23 -6.63 -22.47
CA GLY A 26 11.90 -6.84 -23.01
C GLY A 26 10.92 -5.73 -22.66
N LEU A 27 9.69 -5.96 -23.11
CA LEU A 27 8.55 -5.08 -22.96
C LEU A 27 7.36 -5.92 -22.48
N GLY A 28 6.57 -5.39 -21.56
CA GLY A 28 5.32 -5.94 -21.07
C GLY A 28 4.21 -4.92 -21.31
N LEU A 29 3.06 -5.41 -21.71
CA LEU A 29 1.81 -4.65 -21.75
C LEU A 29 0.80 -5.38 -20.90
N GLN A 30 0.13 -4.66 -20.00
CA GLN A 30 -0.91 -5.18 -19.15
C GLN A 30 -2.15 -4.29 -19.21
N MET A 31 -3.33 -4.89 -19.14
CA MET A 31 -4.60 -4.17 -19.08
C MET A 31 -5.61 -4.86 -18.18
N GLY A 32 -6.43 -4.11 -17.44
CA GLY A 32 -7.49 -4.64 -16.60
C GLY A 32 -7.62 -3.95 -15.25
N VAL A 33 -8.17 -4.66 -14.27
CA VAL A 33 -8.26 -4.25 -12.85
C VAL A 33 -6.90 -4.48 -12.21
N MET A 34 -6.29 -3.41 -11.70
CA MET A 34 -4.90 -3.40 -11.27
C MET A 34 -4.72 -2.63 -9.96
N ASN A 35 -3.69 -3.02 -9.21
CA ASN A 35 -3.26 -2.36 -7.99
C ASN A 35 -2.02 -1.52 -8.29
N PRO A 36 -1.96 -0.24 -7.88
CA PRO A 36 -0.74 0.54 -8.01
C PRO A 36 0.45 -0.21 -7.40
N PRO A 37 1.53 -0.49 -8.16
CA PRO A 37 2.59 -1.44 -7.76
C PRO A 37 3.61 -0.85 -6.77
N PHE A 38 3.15 0.03 -5.88
CA PHE A 38 4.00 0.77 -4.95
C PHE A 38 4.38 -0.03 -3.70
N SER A 39 3.57 -1.02 -3.32
CA SER A 39 3.82 -1.79 -2.09
C SER A 39 5.02 -2.72 -2.22
N LEU A 40 5.90 -2.72 -1.21
CA LEU A 40 7.00 -3.68 -1.09
C LEU A 40 6.65 -4.91 -0.24
N GLU A 41 5.60 -4.83 0.56
CA GLU A 41 5.24 -5.87 1.54
C GLU A 41 4.28 -6.91 0.98
N HIS A 42 3.43 -6.51 0.03
CA HIS A 42 2.40 -7.35 -0.60
C HIS A 42 2.99 -8.15 -1.77
N ASN A 43 3.94 -9.02 -1.46
CA ASN A 43 4.69 -9.81 -2.44
C ASN A 43 4.42 -11.32 -2.35
N GLY A 44 3.45 -11.74 -1.55
CA GLY A 44 2.98 -13.12 -1.44
C GLY A 44 1.87 -13.48 -2.43
N PRO A 45 1.41 -14.76 -2.43
CA PRO A 45 0.26 -15.19 -3.22
C PRO A 45 -0.98 -14.38 -2.86
N ALA A 46 -1.79 -14.06 -3.88
CA ALA A 46 -2.97 -13.19 -3.76
C ALA A 46 -2.65 -11.88 -3.01
N TRP A 47 -1.46 -11.33 -3.28
CA TRP A 47 -0.99 -10.07 -2.70
C TRP A 47 -0.82 -10.07 -1.18
N THR A 48 -0.86 -11.23 -0.52
CA THR A 48 -0.74 -11.28 0.95
C THR A 48 0.66 -10.86 1.43
N PRO A 49 0.76 -10.17 2.58
CA PRO A 49 2.05 -9.86 3.20
C PRO A 49 2.86 -11.14 3.47
N ARG A 50 4.16 -11.08 3.15
CA ARG A 50 5.08 -12.22 3.34
C ARG A 50 5.73 -12.24 4.72
N TYR A 51 6.01 -11.05 5.26
CA TYR A 51 6.89 -10.86 6.42
C TYR A 51 6.13 -10.81 7.75
N THR A 52 4.89 -10.35 7.73
CA THR A 52 3.99 -10.07 8.84
C THR A 52 2.59 -10.55 8.46
N LEU A 53 1.63 -10.51 9.39
CA LEU A 53 0.21 -10.69 9.06
C LEU A 53 -0.37 -9.39 8.52
N SER A 54 -0.16 -8.30 9.25
CA SER A 54 -0.57 -6.96 8.84
C SER A 54 0.55 -6.22 8.10
N PRO A 55 0.27 -5.53 6.98
CA PRO A 55 1.23 -4.65 6.34
C PRO A 55 1.49 -3.37 7.16
N SER A 56 2.46 -2.55 6.74
CA SER A 56 2.68 -1.21 7.31
C SER A 56 1.45 -0.34 7.16
N VAL A 57 1.36 0.76 7.91
CA VAL A 57 0.25 1.71 7.75
C VAL A 57 0.16 2.25 6.31
N LEU A 58 1.30 2.47 5.66
CA LEU A 58 1.33 2.98 4.29
C LEU A 58 0.90 1.95 3.27
N ASN A 59 1.29 0.69 3.47
CA ASN A 59 0.84 -0.40 2.61
C ASN A 59 -0.56 -0.90 2.98
N SER A 60 -1.09 -0.61 4.17
CA SER A 60 -2.51 -0.83 4.49
C SER A 60 -3.36 0.09 3.61
N TRP A 61 -3.07 1.40 3.65
CA TRP A 61 -3.81 2.40 2.89
C TRP A 61 -3.80 2.16 1.36
N LEU A 62 -2.62 1.89 0.78
CA LEU A 62 -2.52 1.58 -0.66
C LEU A 62 -3.42 0.40 -1.07
N TRP A 63 -3.65 -0.55 -0.17
CA TRP A 63 -4.43 -1.75 -0.44
C TRP A 63 -5.90 -1.62 -0.09
N GLU A 64 -6.27 -0.65 0.75
CA GLU A 64 -7.67 -0.31 1.02
C GLU A 64 -8.26 0.54 -0.11
N GLU A 65 -7.55 1.55 -0.61
CA GLU A 65 -8.13 2.48 -1.61
C GLU A 65 -7.54 2.37 -3.02
N GLY A 66 -6.35 1.81 -3.18
CA GLY A 66 -5.63 1.84 -4.45
C GLY A 66 -6.14 0.81 -5.47
N ARG A 67 -7.24 1.09 -6.17
CA ARG A 67 -7.71 0.31 -7.32
C ARG A 67 -7.91 1.18 -8.55
N LEU A 68 -7.58 0.65 -9.71
CA LEU A 68 -7.85 1.30 -10.99
C LEU A 68 -8.12 0.27 -12.08
N VAL A 69 -8.79 0.72 -13.14
CA VAL A 69 -8.93 -0.02 -14.39
C VAL A 69 -8.16 0.71 -15.47
N GLY A 70 -7.18 0.05 -16.06
CA GLY A 70 -6.23 0.76 -16.89
C GLY A 70 -5.30 -0.08 -17.74
N LEU A 71 -4.23 0.58 -18.16
CA LEU A 71 -3.15 0.07 -18.99
C LEU A 71 -1.82 0.33 -18.30
N GLU A 72 -0.93 -0.67 -18.29
CA GLU A 72 0.47 -0.53 -17.89
C GLU A 72 1.39 -0.99 -19.01
N ILE A 73 2.50 -0.27 -19.16
CA ILE A 73 3.62 -0.65 -20.01
C ILE A 73 4.84 -0.80 -19.12
N GLU A 74 5.49 -1.95 -19.20
CA GLU A 74 6.73 -2.25 -18.48
C GLU A 74 7.86 -2.46 -19.47
N TRP A 75 9.00 -1.84 -19.22
CA TRP A 75 10.24 -2.10 -19.93
C TRP A 75 11.30 -2.56 -18.93
N TRP A 76 12.06 -3.59 -19.29
CA TRP A 76 13.19 -4.03 -18.49
C TRP A 76 14.44 -4.21 -19.33
N ARG A 77 15.59 -3.96 -18.70
CA ARG A 77 16.90 -4.22 -19.28
C ARG A 77 17.96 -4.51 -18.24
N THR A 78 18.75 -5.54 -18.47
CA THR A 78 20.02 -5.81 -17.80
C THR A 78 21.12 -5.18 -18.63
N VAL A 79 21.78 -4.16 -18.07
CA VAL A 79 22.88 -3.46 -18.75
C VAL A 79 24.19 -4.24 -18.65
N ALA A 80 25.22 -3.82 -19.39
CA ALA A 80 26.50 -4.55 -19.47
C ALA A 80 27.18 -4.74 -18.10
N SER A 81 26.99 -3.81 -17.16
CA SER A 81 27.48 -3.90 -15.79
C SER A 81 26.70 -4.89 -14.90
N GLY A 82 25.69 -5.57 -15.45
CA GLY A 82 24.86 -6.56 -14.74
C GLY A 82 23.68 -5.97 -13.95
N TRP A 83 23.64 -4.65 -13.78
CA TRP A 83 22.49 -3.96 -13.18
C TRP A 83 21.21 -4.22 -13.99
N ARG A 84 20.10 -4.48 -13.29
CA ARG A 84 18.78 -4.61 -13.92
C ARG A 84 17.95 -3.37 -13.65
N VAL A 85 17.58 -2.69 -14.73
CA VAL A 85 16.67 -1.55 -14.74
C VAL A 85 15.29 -2.04 -15.17
N ASN A 86 14.26 -1.55 -14.52
CA ASN A 86 12.88 -1.78 -14.85
C ASN A 86 12.11 -0.47 -14.71
N LEU A 87 11.39 -0.10 -15.76
CA LEU A 87 10.55 1.08 -15.81
C LEU A 87 9.14 0.61 -16.13
N LEU A 88 8.17 1.03 -15.34
CA LEU A 88 6.77 0.86 -15.70
C LEU A 88 6.03 2.17 -15.54
N GLY A 89 5.17 2.44 -16.50
CA GLY A 89 4.22 3.54 -16.48
C GLY A 89 2.83 2.98 -16.71
N GLY A 90 1.86 3.55 -16.02
CA GLY A 90 0.48 3.16 -16.16
C GLY A 90 -0.46 4.35 -16.14
N MET A 91 -1.66 4.11 -16.67
CA MET A 91 -2.78 5.04 -16.58
C MET A 91 -4.09 4.29 -16.44
N GLY A 92 -5.07 4.85 -15.75
CA GLY A 92 -6.38 4.21 -15.56
C GLY A 92 -7.39 5.08 -14.83
N PHE A 93 -8.62 4.58 -14.76
CA PHE A 93 -9.78 5.26 -14.19
C PHE A 93 -10.20 4.64 -12.85
N GLY A 94 -11.02 5.36 -12.09
CA GLY A 94 -11.63 4.90 -10.84
C GLY A 94 -11.11 5.49 -9.52
N PRO A 95 -9.88 6.04 -9.39
CA PRO A 95 -9.40 6.50 -8.08
C PRO A 95 -9.80 7.95 -7.76
N ASP A 96 -11.02 8.40 -8.07
CA ASP A 96 -11.47 9.78 -7.77
C ASP A 96 -11.76 9.97 -6.28
N GLN A 97 -11.94 8.88 -5.52
CA GLN A 97 -12.07 8.90 -4.05
C GLN A 97 -10.75 8.60 -3.33
N PHE A 98 -9.66 8.35 -4.06
CA PHE A 98 -8.38 7.97 -3.46
C PHE A 98 -7.87 9.10 -2.55
N GLY A 99 -7.56 8.80 -1.30
CA GLY A 99 -7.18 9.75 -0.26
C GLY A 99 -8.29 10.13 0.71
N HIS A 100 -9.57 9.81 0.40
CA HIS A 100 -10.71 10.19 1.23
C HIS A 100 -10.67 9.51 2.61
N LEU A 101 -10.49 8.19 2.66
CA LEU A 101 -10.39 7.44 3.92
C LEU A 101 -9.18 7.91 4.73
N LEU A 102 -8.04 8.18 4.07
CA LEU A 102 -6.85 8.69 4.75
C LEU A 102 -7.08 10.08 5.36
N ALA A 103 -7.79 10.95 4.65
CA ALA A 103 -8.09 12.29 5.13
C ALA A 103 -9.03 12.25 6.35
N VAL A 104 -10.05 11.40 6.33
CA VAL A 104 -11.10 11.38 7.37
C VAL A 104 -10.73 10.47 8.55
N ARG A 105 -10.15 9.28 8.30
CA ARG A 105 -9.80 8.28 9.31
C ARG A 105 -8.36 8.39 9.81
N GLY A 106 -7.46 8.91 8.98
CA GLY A 106 -6.02 8.85 9.25
C GLY A 106 -5.39 7.48 8.91
N TRP A 107 -4.15 7.31 9.37
CA TRP A 107 -3.36 6.10 9.15
C TRP A 107 -3.81 4.98 10.10
N VAL A 108 -3.92 3.76 9.58
CA VAL A 108 -4.27 2.59 10.39
C VAL A 108 -3.43 1.39 9.98
N TYR A 109 -3.31 0.42 10.88
CA TYR A 109 -2.92 -0.94 10.54
C TYR A 109 -4.18 -1.70 10.14
N SER A 110 -4.19 -2.27 8.94
CA SER A 110 -5.32 -3.02 8.42
C SER A 110 -4.82 -4.15 7.55
N ASP A 111 -5.34 -5.36 7.78
CA ASP A 111 -5.15 -6.51 6.88
C ASP A 111 -6.31 -6.64 5.88
N PHE A 112 -7.20 -5.64 5.84
CA PHE A 112 -8.31 -5.58 4.89
C PHE A 112 -7.80 -5.39 3.46
N LEU A 113 -8.30 -6.24 2.57
CA LEU A 113 -7.98 -6.21 1.14
C LEU A 113 -9.24 -5.86 0.36
N SER A 114 -9.30 -4.65 -0.18
CA SER A 114 -10.48 -4.20 -0.93
C SER A 114 -10.54 -4.76 -2.35
N GLY A 115 -11.75 -5.02 -2.85
CA GLY A 115 -11.99 -5.21 -4.27
C GLY A 115 -12.25 -3.87 -4.97
N ILE A 116 -12.22 -3.89 -6.29
CA ILE A 116 -12.73 -2.78 -7.11
C ILE A 116 -14.21 -2.49 -6.81
N ASN A 117 -14.96 -3.50 -6.37
CA ASN A 117 -16.38 -3.43 -5.99
C ASN A 117 -16.62 -3.21 -4.48
N SER A 118 -15.60 -2.85 -3.71
CA SER A 118 -15.76 -2.60 -2.27
C SER A 118 -16.28 -1.19 -1.99
N ASN A 119 -17.06 -1.07 -0.92
CA ASN A 119 -17.35 0.21 -0.26
C ASN A 119 -16.61 0.25 1.08
N LEU A 120 -15.85 1.31 1.32
CA LEU A 120 -15.07 1.47 2.54
C LEU A 120 -15.87 2.26 3.57
N PRO A 121 -16.04 1.75 4.79
CA PRO A 121 -16.75 2.48 5.83
C PRO A 121 -15.95 3.69 6.28
N LEU A 122 -16.59 4.84 6.28
CA LEU A 122 -16.04 6.05 6.90
C LEU A 122 -16.40 6.09 8.40
N PRO A 123 -15.58 6.76 9.23
CA PRO A 123 -15.93 6.98 10.63
C PRO A 123 -17.16 7.90 10.76
N ASN A 124 -17.68 8.04 11.98
CA ASN A 124 -18.75 8.99 12.34
C ASN A 124 -20.11 8.80 11.64
N SER A 125 -20.37 7.62 11.07
CA SER A 125 -21.60 7.32 10.29
C SER A 125 -21.69 8.10 8.97
N ASP A 126 -20.56 8.59 8.46
CA ASP A 126 -20.48 9.10 7.10
C ASP A 126 -20.78 7.97 6.10
N PRO A 127 -21.36 8.28 4.92
CA PRO A 127 -21.63 7.26 3.91
C PRO A 127 -20.38 6.52 3.49
N ASP A 128 -20.50 5.21 3.27
CA ASP A 128 -19.40 4.40 2.75
C ASP A 128 -18.92 4.95 1.39
N VAL A 129 -17.62 4.83 1.16
CA VAL A 129 -16.96 5.37 -0.03
C VAL A 129 -16.59 4.22 -0.98
N PRO A 130 -17.09 4.23 -2.23
CA PRO A 130 -16.70 3.23 -3.21
C PRO A 130 -15.19 3.34 -3.53
N VAL A 131 -14.52 2.19 -3.57
CA VAL A 131 -13.09 2.11 -3.91
C VAL A 131 -12.83 2.48 -5.38
N PHE A 132 -13.76 2.12 -6.25
CA PHE A 132 -13.74 2.51 -7.65
C PHE A 132 -14.92 3.43 -7.94
N ASP A 133 -14.61 4.67 -8.26
CA ASP A 133 -15.58 5.71 -8.56
C ASP A 133 -14.94 6.71 -9.51
N GLU A 134 -15.51 6.82 -10.70
CA GLU A 134 -15.01 7.67 -11.77
C GLU A 134 -16.08 8.72 -12.08
N ARG A 135 -15.76 9.98 -11.83
CA ARG A 135 -16.67 11.12 -11.89
C ARG A 135 -16.21 12.18 -12.87
N ASP A 136 -14.90 12.39 -13.01
CA ASP A 136 -14.35 13.49 -13.82
C ASP A 136 -13.83 13.08 -15.21
N HIS A 137 -13.78 11.78 -15.52
CA HIS A 137 -13.28 11.20 -16.76
C HIS A 137 -11.80 11.48 -17.01
N ARG A 138 -10.99 11.66 -15.95
CA ARG A 138 -9.55 11.90 -16.05
C ARG A 138 -8.78 10.66 -15.62
N PRO A 139 -7.94 10.11 -16.50
CA PRO A 139 -7.17 8.94 -16.12
C PRO A 139 -6.07 9.33 -15.14
N ALA A 140 -6.03 8.67 -13.99
CA ALA A 140 -4.87 8.65 -13.12
C ALA A 140 -3.64 8.18 -13.89
N VAL A 141 -2.48 8.73 -13.55
CA VAL A 141 -1.18 8.39 -14.14
C VAL A 141 -0.19 8.04 -13.05
N TYR A 142 0.67 7.07 -13.35
CA TYR A 142 1.74 6.68 -12.43
C TYR A 142 2.93 6.09 -13.14
N PHE A 143 4.07 6.11 -12.45
CA PHE A 143 5.24 5.37 -12.88
C PHE A 143 6.02 4.83 -11.70
N TRP A 144 6.85 3.82 -11.96
CA TRP A 144 7.89 3.38 -11.05
C TRP A 144 9.14 2.91 -11.79
N LEU A 145 10.27 3.17 -11.15
CA LEU A 145 11.60 2.73 -11.55
C LEU A 145 12.12 1.75 -10.50
N THR A 146 12.56 0.57 -10.93
CA THR A 146 13.31 -0.36 -10.09
C THR A 146 14.72 -0.56 -10.62
N LEU A 147 15.70 -0.37 -9.74
CA LEU A 147 17.11 -0.69 -9.96
C LEU A 147 17.48 -1.87 -9.07
N ARG A 148 17.95 -2.97 -9.66
CA ARG A 148 18.44 -4.15 -8.93
C ARG A 148 19.93 -4.35 -9.14
N ASP A 149 20.65 -4.57 -8.05
CA ASP A 149 22.08 -4.84 -8.08
C ASP A 149 22.38 -6.21 -8.71
N PRO A 150 23.50 -6.35 -9.46
CA PRO A 150 23.94 -7.61 -10.06
C PRO A 150 24.21 -8.74 -9.05
N HIS A 151 24.62 -8.41 -7.82
CA HIS A 151 24.94 -9.39 -6.77
C HIS A 151 23.70 -9.85 -5.99
N LYS A 152 22.51 -9.37 -6.35
CA LYS A 152 21.22 -9.64 -5.67
C LYS A 152 21.19 -9.19 -4.21
N LEU A 153 22.08 -8.28 -3.81
CA LEU A 153 22.18 -7.71 -2.48
C LEU A 153 21.07 -6.70 -2.20
N GLY A 154 20.41 -6.16 -3.23
CA GLY A 154 19.28 -5.28 -3.02
C GLY A 154 18.66 -4.67 -4.26
N SER A 155 17.61 -3.87 -4.02
CA SER A 155 16.93 -3.09 -5.03
C SER A 155 16.41 -1.77 -4.50
N LEU A 156 16.56 -0.71 -5.28
CA LEU A 156 15.93 0.59 -5.08
C LEU A 156 14.68 0.70 -5.96
N ARG A 157 13.60 1.24 -5.41
CA ARG A 157 12.37 1.58 -6.12
C ARG A 157 12.03 3.05 -5.93
N LEU A 158 11.64 3.72 -7.00
CA LEU A 158 11.13 5.10 -6.99
C LEU A 158 9.79 5.11 -7.70
N GLY A 159 8.79 5.81 -7.17
CA GLY A 159 7.47 5.89 -7.80
C GLY A 159 6.78 7.22 -7.58
N TYR A 160 5.86 7.55 -8.48
CA TYR A 160 4.98 8.71 -8.40
C TYR A 160 3.60 8.32 -8.93
N PHE A 161 2.56 8.90 -8.35
CA PHE A 161 1.17 8.74 -8.74
C PHE A 161 0.46 10.10 -8.65
N ASP A 162 -0.45 10.32 -9.57
CA ASP A 162 -1.35 11.46 -9.62
C ASP A 162 -2.66 11.02 -10.25
N ASN A 163 -3.78 11.15 -9.53
CA ASN A 163 -5.08 10.81 -10.11
C ASN A 163 -5.61 11.90 -11.06
N LEU A 164 -4.96 13.07 -11.15
CA LEU A 164 -5.36 14.21 -11.97
C LEU A 164 -6.77 14.75 -11.68
N GLY A 165 -7.29 14.48 -10.47
CA GLY A 165 -8.66 14.80 -10.06
C GLY A 165 -9.07 16.25 -10.31
N ASP A 166 -10.21 16.44 -10.95
CA ASP A 166 -10.86 17.73 -11.17
C ASP A 166 -11.72 18.13 -9.96
N GLN A 167 -11.17 18.95 -9.08
CA GLN A 167 -11.86 19.42 -7.88
C GLN A 167 -13.11 20.27 -8.16
N SER A 168 -13.33 20.72 -9.40
CA SER A 168 -14.59 21.37 -9.78
C SER A 168 -15.76 20.38 -9.91
N THR A 169 -15.46 19.08 -9.95
CA THR A 169 -16.44 17.98 -9.99
C THR A 169 -16.73 17.50 -8.58
N PHE A 170 -18.02 17.46 -8.21
CA PHE A 170 -18.45 17.16 -6.86
C PHE A 170 -17.95 15.80 -6.34
N GLY A 171 -17.27 15.85 -5.20
CA GLY A 171 -16.74 14.69 -4.49
C GLY A 171 -15.48 14.07 -5.11
N VAL A 172 -14.86 14.70 -6.11
CA VAL A 172 -13.55 14.27 -6.62
C VAL A 172 -12.45 14.74 -5.66
N TRP A 173 -11.54 13.84 -5.33
CA TRP A 173 -10.29 14.11 -4.63
C TRP A 173 -9.16 14.23 -5.63
N HIS A 174 -8.30 15.23 -5.49
CA HIS A 174 -7.03 15.30 -6.20
C HIS A 174 -5.92 14.74 -5.29
N THR A 175 -5.47 13.53 -5.60
CA THR A 175 -4.44 12.83 -4.82
C THR A 175 -3.20 12.57 -5.64
N ARG A 176 -2.06 13.02 -5.08
CA ARG A 176 -0.73 12.80 -5.64
C ARG A 176 0.24 12.38 -4.56
N LEU A 177 1.13 11.45 -4.91
CA LEU A 177 2.13 10.93 -3.99
C LEU A 177 3.42 10.53 -4.70
N GLY A 178 4.52 10.58 -3.96
CA GLY A 178 5.81 10.01 -4.30
C GLY A 178 6.23 8.98 -3.27
N THR A 179 6.90 7.91 -3.72
CA THR A 179 7.43 6.86 -2.85
C THR A 179 8.85 6.50 -3.23
N VAL A 180 9.67 6.20 -2.20
CA VAL A 180 11.00 5.62 -2.35
C VAL A 180 11.09 4.37 -1.48
N GLY A 181 11.60 3.29 -2.05
CA GLY A 181 11.65 1.99 -1.42
C GLY A 181 13.01 1.33 -1.58
N LEU A 182 13.52 0.70 -0.53
CA LEU A 182 14.77 -0.04 -0.54
C LEU A 182 14.54 -1.44 0.04
N THR A 183 15.02 -2.44 -0.67
CA THR A 183 15.09 -3.83 -0.21
C THR A 183 16.55 -4.27 -0.22
N LEU A 184 17.04 -4.78 0.90
CA LEU A 184 18.41 -5.28 1.05
C LEU A 184 18.39 -6.72 1.56
N HIS A 185 19.36 -7.49 1.09
CA HIS A 185 19.66 -8.86 1.50
C HIS A 185 21.14 -8.95 1.88
N PRO A 186 21.57 -8.30 2.98
CA PRO A 186 22.99 -8.24 3.36
C PRO A 186 23.60 -9.62 3.60
N PHE A 187 22.80 -10.59 4.05
CA PHE A 187 23.16 -12.00 4.17
C PHE A 187 21.96 -12.85 3.77
N SER A 188 22.19 -14.12 3.44
CA SER A 188 21.15 -15.03 2.91
C SER A 188 19.94 -15.25 3.81
N LYS A 189 20.01 -14.90 5.10
CA LYS A 189 18.95 -15.10 6.10
C LYS A 189 18.26 -13.82 6.56
N LEU A 190 18.74 -12.65 6.14
CA LEU A 190 18.24 -11.35 6.60
C LEU A 190 17.72 -10.54 5.43
N ASP A 191 16.44 -10.16 5.51
CA ASP A 191 15.80 -9.21 4.62
C ASP A 191 15.64 -7.88 5.40
N ILE A 192 16.03 -6.76 4.78
CA ILE A 192 15.78 -5.41 5.31
C ILE A 192 14.96 -4.66 4.26
N ILE A 193 13.80 -4.14 4.65
CA ILE A 193 12.91 -3.40 3.74
C ILE A 193 12.59 -2.07 4.39
N THR A 194 12.68 -0.99 3.63
CA THR A 194 12.19 0.31 4.06
C THR A 194 11.51 1.01 2.91
N GLN A 195 10.47 1.77 3.23
CA GLN A 195 9.74 2.56 2.27
C GLN A 195 9.31 3.85 2.92
N TYR A 196 9.50 4.95 2.19
CA TYR A 196 9.04 6.28 2.55
C TYR A 196 8.05 6.77 1.49
N MET A 197 6.98 7.38 1.96
CA MET A 197 5.91 7.94 1.14
C MET A 197 5.58 9.36 1.62
N ILE A 198 5.33 10.24 0.66
CA ILE A 198 4.81 11.58 0.89
C ILE A 198 3.80 11.91 -0.19
N GLY A 199 2.72 12.59 0.18
CA GLY A 199 1.72 13.04 -0.77
C GLY A 199 0.74 14.00 -0.15
N GLU A 200 -0.26 14.33 -0.95
CA GLU A 200 -1.40 15.12 -0.52
C GLU A 200 -2.66 14.63 -1.22
N ALA A 201 -3.79 14.80 -0.54
CA ALA A 201 -5.12 14.53 -1.01
C ALA A 201 -5.95 15.78 -0.75
N LEU A 202 -6.44 16.38 -1.83
CA LEU A 202 -7.09 17.69 -1.83
C LEU A 202 -8.54 17.54 -2.29
N HIS A 203 -9.47 18.28 -1.71
CA HIS A 203 -10.89 18.21 -2.04
C HIS A 203 -11.59 19.58 -1.89
N ASP A 204 -12.43 19.95 -2.86
CA ASP A 204 -13.25 21.17 -2.84
C ASP A 204 -14.74 20.74 -2.86
N PRO A 205 -15.64 21.27 -2.01
CA PRO A 205 -15.50 22.44 -1.13
C PRO A 205 -15.33 22.19 0.36
N CYS A 206 -15.14 20.93 0.78
CA CYS A 206 -14.88 20.65 2.18
C CYS A 206 -13.42 21.00 2.52
N PRO A 207 -13.14 21.78 3.59
CA PRO A 207 -11.80 21.99 4.10
C PRO A 207 -11.32 20.72 4.82
N CYS A 208 -11.01 19.69 4.03
CA CYS A 208 -10.46 18.43 4.52
C CYS A 208 -9.18 18.03 3.80
N ASP A 209 -8.46 19.00 3.22
CA ASP A 209 -7.19 18.80 2.55
C ASP A 209 -6.15 18.23 3.51
N VAL A 210 -5.43 17.20 3.07
CA VAL A 210 -4.36 16.58 3.85
C VAL A 210 -3.06 16.52 3.10
N ARG A 211 -1.97 16.85 3.79
CA ARG A 211 -0.64 16.35 3.46
C ARG A 211 -0.31 15.17 4.34
N PHE A 212 0.11 14.07 3.74
CA PHE A 212 0.40 12.83 4.44
C PHE A 212 1.82 12.34 4.20
N GLN A 213 2.38 11.68 5.21
CA GLN A 213 3.70 11.09 5.18
C GLN A 213 3.71 9.79 5.98
N ALA A 214 4.44 8.80 5.49
CA ALA A 214 4.68 7.58 6.24
C ALA A 214 6.03 6.96 5.86
N VAL A 215 6.66 6.30 6.83
CA VAL A 215 7.87 5.49 6.63
C VAL A 215 7.77 4.24 7.46
N TYR A 216 8.32 3.14 6.96
CA TYR A 216 8.62 2.00 7.81
C TYR A 216 10.02 1.44 7.56
N VAL A 217 10.52 0.72 8.55
CA VAL A 217 11.70 -0.15 8.44
C VAL A 217 11.33 -1.52 8.98
N LEU A 218 11.51 -2.54 8.15
CA LEU A 218 11.25 -3.94 8.46
C LEU A 218 12.55 -4.74 8.41
N LEU A 219 12.79 -5.53 9.45
CA LEU A 219 13.86 -6.52 9.55
C LEU A 219 13.22 -7.91 9.61
N SER A 220 13.64 -8.82 8.74
CA SER A 220 13.14 -10.20 8.73
C SER A 220 14.27 -11.22 8.71
N LEU A 221 14.36 -12.02 9.76
CA LEU A 221 15.29 -13.14 9.87
C LEU A 221 14.57 -14.44 9.54
N HIS A 222 15.12 -15.23 8.62
CA HIS A 222 14.55 -16.52 8.26
C HIS A 222 15.55 -17.67 8.41
N HIS A 223 15.11 -18.76 9.04
CA HIS A 223 15.91 -19.95 9.24
C HIS A 223 15.06 -21.21 9.39
N ARG A 224 15.30 -22.23 8.55
CA ARG A 224 14.72 -23.60 8.68
C ARG A 224 13.20 -23.63 8.94
N GLY A 225 12.42 -22.87 8.15
CA GLY A 225 10.96 -22.80 8.29
C GLY A 225 10.45 -21.76 9.29
N HIS A 226 11.34 -21.15 10.06
CA HIS A 226 11.02 -20.06 10.97
C HIS A 226 11.31 -18.71 10.32
N ARG A 227 10.44 -17.73 10.55
CA ARG A 227 10.66 -16.32 10.21
C ARG A 227 10.30 -15.45 11.40
N LEU A 228 11.24 -14.62 11.83
CA LEU A 228 11.04 -13.58 12.83
C LEU A 228 11.16 -12.23 12.14
N SER A 229 10.12 -11.41 12.27
CA SER A 229 10.04 -10.08 11.67
C SER A 229 9.81 -9.04 12.75
N ALA A 230 10.48 -7.90 12.62
CA ALA A 230 10.18 -6.70 13.38
C ALA A 230 10.02 -5.54 12.39
N ARG A 231 8.99 -4.72 12.57
CA ARG A 231 8.76 -3.51 11.78
C ARG A 231 8.52 -2.34 12.71
N TYR A 232 9.10 -1.20 12.38
CA TYR A 232 8.77 0.09 12.96
C TYR A 232 8.16 0.97 11.87
N ASP A 233 7.03 1.58 12.16
CA ASP A 233 6.32 2.52 11.28
C ASP A 233 6.29 3.89 11.95
N TRP A 234 6.40 4.96 11.17
CA TRP A 234 6.13 6.33 11.60
C TRP A 234 5.27 7.01 10.54
N PHE A 235 4.27 7.76 10.97
CA PHE A 235 3.29 8.36 10.08
C PHE A 235 2.76 9.69 10.60
N ARG A 236 2.23 10.48 9.66
CA ARG A 236 1.67 11.80 9.94
C ARG A 236 0.66 12.21 8.88
N THR A 237 -0.39 12.91 9.31
CA THR A 237 -1.26 13.73 8.47
C THR A 237 -1.28 15.16 9.00
N ARG A 238 -1.27 16.13 8.08
CA ARG A 238 -1.39 17.56 8.38
C ARG A 238 -2.57 18.10 7.62
N ASP A 239 -3.47 18.75 8.36
CA ASP A 239 -4.52 19.59 7.81
C ASP A 239 -3.87 20.76 7.04
N LEU A 240 -4.43 21.12 5.88
CA LEU A 240 -3.95 22.24 5.06
C LEU A 240 -4.91 23.44 5.09
N ASP A 241 -6.07 23.32 5.73
CA ASP A 241 -7.15 24.29 5.60
C ASP A 241 -7.13 25.39 6.67
N ARG A 242 -6.83 25.07 7.95
CA ARG A 242 -6.77 26.08 9.03
C ARG A 242 -5.79 25.74 10.17
N PRO A 243 -5.01 26.72 10.67
CA PRO A 243 -4.23 26.56 11.91
C PRO A 243 -5.12 26.35 13.16
N PRO A 244 -4.64 25.67 14.22
CA PRO A 244 -3.29 25.12 14.39
C PRO A 244 -3.06 23.78 13.65
N ASP A 245 -1.95 23.67 12.93
CA ASP A 245 -1.67 22.57 11.99
C ASP A 245 -1.12 21.31 12.67
N TYR A 246 -1.98 20.41 13.15
CA TYR A 246 -1.74 18.97 13.18
C TYR A 246 -3.08 18.22 13.07
N ARG A 247 -3.12 17.14 12.25
CA ARG A 247 -4.31 16.29 12.12
C ARG A 247 -4.09 14.94 12.81
N ASP A 248 -2.95 14.30 12.55
CA ASP A 248 -2.52 13.07 13.23
C ASP A 248 -1.00 12.88 13.14
N ARG A 249 -0.38 12.30 14.16
CA ARG A 249 0.99 11.75 14.09
C ARG A 249 1.09 10.51 14.97
N GLY A 250 1.85 9.52 14.54
CA GLY A 250 2.10 8.35 15.36
C GLY A 250 3.24 7.49 14.88
N ASP A 251 3.54 6.50 15.68
CA ASP A 251 4.45 5.41 15.34
C ASP A 251 3.95 4.10 15.91
N GLY A 252 4.48 3.01 15.39
CA GLY A 252 4.11 1.69 15.85
C GLY A 252 5.19 0.66 15.62
N VAL A 253 5.16 -0.38 16.45
CA VAL A 253 6.06 -1.52 16.37
C VAL A 253 5.23 -2.78 16.14
N THR A 254 5.59 -3.52 15.09
CA THR A 254 5.04 -4.85 14.79
C THR A 254 6.11 -5.90 15.05
N LEU A 255 5.79 -6.92 15.84
CA LEU A 255 6.60 -8.13 16.00
C LEU A 255 5.80 -9.32 15.47
N ALA A 256 6.38 -10.07 14.54
CA ALA A 256 5.73 -11.22 13.94
C ALA A 256 6.64 -12.44 13.94
N TYR A 257 6.08 -13.59 14.34
CA TYR A 257 6.71 -14.88 14.24
C TYR A 257 5.88 -15.81 13.38
N LEU A 258 6.48 -16.32 12.32
CA LEU A 258 5.86 -17.22 11.36
C LEU A 258 6.63 -18.53 11.32
N PHE A 259 5.90 -19.63 11.27
CA PHE A 259 6.46 -20.97 11.30
C PHE A 259 5.76 -21.86 10.28
N GLU A 260 6.53 -22.42 9.35
CA GLU A 260 6.06 -23.38 8.36
C GLU A 260 6.50 -24.80 8.75
N VAL A 261 5.53 -25.72 8.81
CA VAL A 261 5.73 -27.14 9.13
C VAL A 261 5.28 -28.00 7.96
N GLY A 262 6.21 -28.82 7.45
CA GLY A 262 5.98 -29.58 6.23
C GLY A 262 5.75 -28.65 5.04
N LEU A 263 4.97 -29.11 4.06
CA LEU A 263 4.65 -28.34 2.86
C LEU A 263 3.32 -27.58 2.96
N HIS A 264 2.48 -27.91 3.95
CA HIS A 264 1.08 -27.52 3.97
C HIS A 264 0.69 -26.62 5.15
N HIS A 265 1.45 -26.56 6.24
CA HIS A 265 1.04 -25.84 7.44
C HIS A 265 1.87 -24.57 7.66
N ARG A 266 1.21 -23.44 7.84
CA ARG A 266 1.81 -22.18 8.27
C ARG A 266 1.07 -21.64 9.48
N PHE A 267 1.80 -21.34 10.54
CA PHE A 267 1.32 -20.68 11.74
C PHE A 267 1.95 -19.30 11.84
N ALA A 268 1.21 -18.33 12.37
CA ALA A 268 1.69 -16.99 12.57
C ALA A 268 1.11 -16.39 13.85
N VAL A 269 1.96 -15.69 14.58
CA VAL A 269 1.58 -14.86 15.72
C VAL A 269 2.17 -13.48 15.48
N GLU A 270 1.36 -12.45 15.66
CA GLU A 270 1.73 -11.06 15.51
C GLU A 270 1.27 -10.25 16.71
N TYR A 271 2.11 -9.31 17.11
CA TYR A 271 1.82 -8.29 18.10
C TYR A 271 2.12 -6.92 17.50
N ILE A 272 1.16 -6.01 17.59
CA ILE A 272 1.29 -4.63 17.14
C ILE A 272 1.03 -3.72 18.34
N VAL A 273 1.90 -2.74 18.54
CA VAL A 273 1.66 -1.62 19.45
C VAL A 273 1.79 -0.32 18.68
N VAL A 274 0.88 0.62 18.92
CA VAL A 274 0.78 1.90 18.23
C VAL A 274 0.59 3.01 19.26
N ASP A 275 1.35 4.08 19.10
CA ASP A 275 1.19 5.32 19.85
C ASP A 275 0.86 6.43 18.84
N SER A 276 -0.27 7.10 19.03
CA SER A 276 -0.78 8.08 18.07
C SER A 276 -1.43 9.26 18.76
N HIS A 277 -1.15 10.46 18.27
CA HIS A 277 -1.73 11.69 18.74
C HIS A 277 -2.62 12.30 17.67
N HIS A 278 -3.92 12.36 17.98
CA HIS A 278 -4.95 12.91 17.11
C HIS A 278 -5.50 14.20 17.74
N ASP A 279 -5.40 15.32 17.02
CA ASP A 279 -5.76 16.65 17.55
C ASP A 279 -7.26 16.95 17.43
N GLN A 280 -8.07 16.04 16.90
CA GLN A 280 -9.53 16.23 16.81
C GLN A 280 -10.26 15.89 18.11
N PRO A 281 -11.27 16.69 18.52
CA PRO A 281 -11.94 16.58 19.82
C PRO A 281 -12.82 15.34 20.00
N PHE A 282 -13.00 14.48 18.99
CA PHE A 282 -14.01 13.41 19.03
C PHE A 282 -13.49 11.96 19.03
N ASN A 283 -12.19 11.69 18.86
CA ASN A 283 -11.62 10.34 19.00
C ASN A 283 -10.19 10.41 19.55
N ALA A 284 -10.05 10.81 20.81
CA ALA A 284 -8.79 10.67 21.54
C ALA A 284 -8.62 9.20 21.98
N GLU A 285 -8.20 8.31 21.08
CA GLU A 285 -7.62 7.03 21.47
C GLU A 285 -6.09 7.13 21.34
N PRO A 286 -5.36 7.38 22.44
CA PRO A 286 -4.00 7.88 22.34
C PRO A 286 -2.94 6.79 22.13
N SER A 287 -3.30 5.51 22.24
CA SER A 287 -2.36 4.39 22.05
C SER A 287 -3.16 3.10 22.08
N SER A 288 -2.83 2.15 21.20
CA SER A 288 -3.52 0.86 21.11
C SER A 288 -2.52 -0.28 20.93
N ASP A 289 -2.84 -1.44 21.46
CA ASP A 289 -2.11 -2.68 21.23
C ASP A 289 -3.05 -3.81 20.79
N GLY A 290 -2.48 -4.79 20.09
CA GLY A 290 -3.27 -5.86 19.51
C GLY A 290 -2.45 -7.12 19.26
N TRP A 291 -3.09 -8.27 19.49
CA TRP A 291 -2.58 -9.58 19.12
C TRP A 291 -3.37 -10.12 17.94
N GLN A 292 -2.67 -10.65 16.93
CA GLN A 292 -3.28 -11.40 15.84
C GLN A 292 -2.64 -12.79 15.76
N VAL A 293 -3.47 -13.81 15.54
CA VAL A 293 -3.04 -15.20 15.36
C VAL A 293 -3.66 -15.73 14.08
N SER A 294 -2.87 -16.41 13.26
CA SER A 294 -3.32 -16.98 11.99
C SER A 294 -2.78 -18.39 11.77
N TYR A 295 -3.61 -19.24 11.18
CA TYR A 295 -3.25 -20.54 10.66
C TYR A 295 -3.66 -20.63 9.20
N ARG A 296 -2.74 -21.05 8.33
CA ARG A 296 -3.00 -21.28 6.90
C ARG A 296 -2.60 -22.70 6.52
N PHE A 297 -3.55 -23.41 5.92
CA PHE A 297 -3.30 -24.67 5.23
C PHE A 297 -3.14 -24.40 3.72
N ARG A 298 -2.05 -24.88 3.12
CA ARG A 298 -1.81 -24.83 1.67
C ARG A 298 -2.05 -26.23 1.10
N TYR A 299 -2.87 -26.33 0.06
CA TYR A 299 -3.16 -27.57 -0.66
C TYR A 299 -2.28 -27.71 -1.90
#